data_AF-A0A6B3H8V0-F1
#
_entry.id   AF-A0A6B3H8V0-F1
#
_cell.length_a   1.000
_cell.length_b   1.000
_cell.length_c   1.000
_cell.angle_alpha   90.00
_cell.angle_beta   90.00
_cell.angle_gamma   90.00
#
_symmetry.space_group_name_H-M   'P 1'
#
loop_
_entity.id
_entity.type
_entity.pdbx_description
1 polymer ?
#
loop_
_entity_poly.entity_id
_entity_poly.type
_entity_poly.pdbx_seq_one_letter_code
_entity_poly.pdbx_strand_id
1 'polypeptide(L)' 'DYLTKPFSYVVLVARVRALLRRRGAGTAAPVLTIGTLRIDTAARRVHRGEDEYALTAKEFAVLEQLAL' A
#
# COMPACT_ATOMS: atom_id res chain seq x y z
N ASP A 1 5.95 0.24 -19.95
CA ASP A 1 5.57 1.50 -20.62
C ASP A 1 6.83 2.08 -21.24
N TYR A 2 6.82 2.46 -22.52
CA TYR A 2 8.04 2.82 -23.27
C TYR A 2 7.87 4.20 -23.92
N LEU A 3 8.86 5.09 -23.71
CA LEU A 3 8.85 6.48 -24.19
C LEU A 3 10.13 6.74 -25.01
N THR A 4 9.95 7.03 -26.31
CA THR A 4 11.04 7.32 -27.26
C THR A 4 11.53 8.76 -27.13
N LYS A 5 12.82 9.00 -27.42
CA LYS A 5 13.40 10.36 -27.48
C LYS A 5 13.06 11.06 -28.80
N PRO A 6 13.05 12.40 -28.83
CA PRO A 6 13.06 13.31 -27.67
C PRO A 6 11.67 13.37 -27.02
N PHE A 7 11.62 13.45 -25.69
CA PHE A 7 10.35 13.51 -24.94
C PHE A 7 10.33 14.68 -23.96
N SER A 8 9.11 15.10 -23.57
CA SER A 8 8.89 16.13 -22.55
C SER A 8 8.99 15.54 -21.13
N TYR A 9 9.61 16.30 -20.23
CA TYR A 9 9.68 15.97 -18.80
C TYR A 9 8.29 15.79 -18.17
N VAL A 10 7.31 16.62 -18.57
CA VAL A 10 5.93 16.56 -18.06
C VAL A 10 5.28 15.21 -18.41
N VAL A 11 5.52 14.71 -19.61
CA VAL A 11 4.99 13.41 -20.08
C VAL A 11 5.64 12.26 -19.32
N LEU A 12 6.95 12.33 -19.08
CA LEU A 12 7.67 11.34 -18.27
C LEU A 12 7.08 11.25 -16.85
N VAL A 13 6.94 12.38 -16.16
CA VAL A 13 6.39 12.43 -14.79
C VAL A 13 4.95 11.92 -14.74
N ALA A 14 4.11 12.32 -15.69
CA ALA A 14 2.73 11.83 -15.78
C ALA A 14 2.68 10.30 -15.96
N ARG A 15 3.58 9.75 -16.78
CA ARG A 15 3.65 8.31 -17.06
C ARG A 15 4.18 7.49 -15.88
N VAL A 16 5.18 8.00 -15.16
CA VAL A 16 5.65 7.41 -13.89
C VAL A 16 4.52 7.39 -12.86
N ARG A 17 3.80 8.51 -12.68
CA ARG A 17 2.65 8.57 -11.76
C ARG A 17 1.55 7.58 -12.15
N ALA A 18 1.26 7.43 -13.45
CA ALA A 18 0.28 6.47 -13.93
C ALA A 18 0.69 5.02 -13.66
N LEU A 19 1.97 4.68 -13.82
CA LEU A 19 2.49 3.35 -13.49
C LEU A 19 2.42 3.05 -12.00
N LEU A 20 2.77 4.02 -11.14
CA LEU A 20 2.67 3.88 -9.68
C LEU A 20 1.21 3.70 -9.25
N ARG A 21 0.28 4.49 -9.80
CA ARG A 21 -1.16 4.30 -9.58
C ARG A 21 -1.63 2.92 -10.02
N ARG A 22 -1.16 2.41 -11.16
CA ARG A 22 -1.54 1.06 -11.64
C ARG A 22 -1.03 -0.03 -10.70
N ARG A 23 0.15 0.16 -10.10
CA ARG A 23 0.71 -0.76 -9.10
C ARG A 23 -0.06 -0.71 -7.77
N GLY A 24 -0.55 0.47 -7.37
CA GLY A 24 -1.42 0.64 -6.20
C GLY A 24 -2.90 0.30 -6.43
N ALA A 25 -3.37 0.35 -7.67
CA ALA A 25 -4.76 0.05 -8.06
C ALA A 25 -5.03 -1.46 -8.26
N GLY A 26 -3.98 -2.29 -8.21
CA GLY A 26 -4.12 -3.73 -8.05
C GLY A 26 -4.28 -4.06 -6.58
N THR A 27 -5.48 -3.83 -6.03
CA THR A 27 -5.98 -4.46 -4.80
C THR A 27 -4.91 -4.70 -3.73
N ALA A 28 -4.43 -3.64 -3.08
CA ALA A 28 -4.15 -3.83 -1.66
C ALA A 28 -5.50 -4.23 -1.07
N ALA A 29 -5.70 -5.52 -0.81
CA ALA A 29 -6.88 -5.96 -0.10
C ALA A 29 -6.92 -5.09 1.16
N PRO A 30 -7.99 -4.31 1.40
CA PRO A 30 -8.01 -3.37 2.50
C PRO A 30 -7.75 -4.08 3.82
N VAL A 31 -7.96 -5.41 3.86
CA VAL A 31 -7.59 -6.29 4.95
C VAL A 31 -6.56 -7.33 4.51
N LEU A 32 -5.37 -7.28 5.11
CA LEU A 32 -4.35 -8.34 5.05
C LEU A 32 -4.63 -9.36 6.16
N THR A 33 -4.53 -10.66 5.88
CA THR A 33 -4.63 -11.72 6.90
C THR A 33 -3.35 -12.54 6.92
N ILE A 34 -2.65 -12.55 8.06
CA ILE A 34 -1.38 -13.27 8.28
C ILE A 34 -1.58 -14.17 9.49
N GLY A 35 -1.87 -15.45 9.25
CA GLY A 35 -2.22 -16.39 10.31
C GLY A 35 -3.48 -15.94 11.07
N THR A 36 -3.35 -15.64 12.36
CA THR A 36 -4.44 -15.12 13.21
C THR A 36 -4.53 -13.60 13.22
N LEU A 37 -3.61 -12.90 12.56
CA LEU A 37 -3.57 -11.45 12.48
C LEU A 37 -4.35 -10.95 11.28
N ARG A 38 -5.27 -10.00 11.48
CA ARG A 38 -5.97 -9.25 10.44
C ARG A 38 -5.57 -7.79 10.53
N ILE A 39 -5.09 -7.21 9.44
CA ILE A 39 -4.64 -5.82 9.36
C ILE A 39 -5.51 -5.10 8.33
N ASP A 40 -6.34 -4.17 8.78
CA ASP A 40 -7.05 -3.26 7.90
C ASP A 40 -6.14 -2.05 7.60
N THR A 41 -5.54 -2.03 6.41
CA THR A 41 -4.63 -0.96 5.98
C THR A 41 -5.37 0.32 5.63
N ALA A 42 -6.67 0.26 5.33
CA ALA A 42 -7.48 1.44 5.03
C ALA A 42 -7.95 2.14 6.31
N ALA A 43 -8.40 1.37 7.30
CA ALA A 43 -8.84 1.86 8.61
C ALA A 43 -7.70 2.02 9.63
N ARG A 44 -6.50 1.51 9.30
CA ARG A 44 -5.33 1.43 10.19
C ARG A 44 -5.64 0.68 11.50
N ARG A 45 -6.33 -0.46 11.38
CA ARG A 45 -6.72 -1.32 12.50
C ARG A 45 -6.04 -2.67 12.42
N VAL A 46 -5.76 -3.25 13.58
CA VAL A 46 -5.14 -4.58 13.67
C VAL A 46 -5.97 -5.41 14.63
N HIS A 47 -6.31 -6.62 14.21
CA HIS A 47 -7.01 -7.60 15.03
C HIS A 47 -6.18 -8.86 15.13
N ARG A 48 -6.20 -9.53 16.28
CA ARG A 48 -5.70 -10.89 16.43
C ARG A 48 -6.85 -11.75 16.93
N GLY A 49 -7.38 -12.60 16.05
CA GLY A 49 -8.70 -13.21 16.29
C GLY A 49 -9.78 -12.13 16.34
N GLU A 50 -10.53 -12.05 17.44
CA GLU A 50 -11.60 -11.06 17.67
C GLU A 50 -11.11 -9.79 18.40
N ASP A 51 -9.91 -9.83 19.00
CA ASP A 51 -9.38 -8.71 19.78
C ASP A 51 -8.74 -7.65 18.88
N GLU A 52 -9.17 -6.39 19.03
CA GLU A 52 -8.54 -5.23 18.36
C GLU A 52 -7.35 -4.71 19.17
N TYR A 53 -6.22 -4.50 18.49
CA TYR A 53 -4.99 -3.95 19.05
C TYR A 53 -4.78 -2.53 18.53
N ALA A 54 -4.89 -1.55 19.42
CA ALA A 54 -4.57 -0.17 19.12
C ALA A 54 -3.05 0.02 19.07
N LEU A 55 -2.51 0.23 17.87
CA LEU A 55 -1.10 0.54 17.66
C LEU A 55 -0.89 2.05 17.56
N THR A 56 0.24 2.53 18.06
CA THR A 56 0.69 3.89 17.74
C THR A 56 0.97 4.02 16.24
N ALA A 57 1.00 5.25 15.75
CA ALA A 57 1.29 5.52 14.34
C ALA A 57 2.63 4.92 13.87
N LYS A 58 3.64 4.89 14.76
CA LYS A 58 4.97 4.31 14.46
C LYS A 58 4.92 2.78 14.39
N GLU A 59 4.28 2.14 15.36
CA GLU A 59 4.15 0.67 15.39
C GLU A 59 3.36 0.17 14.18
N PHE A 60 2.27 0.86 13.83
CA PHE A 60 1.49 0.53 12.64
C PHE A 60 2.32 0.64 11.36
N ALA A 61 3.10 1.72 11.22
CA ALA A 61 3.96 1.91 10.05
C ALA A 61 5.01 0.79 9.91
N VAL A 62 5.62 0.36 11.03
CA VAL A 62 6.57 -0.76 11.03
C VAL A 62 5.86 -2.06 10.64
N LEU A 63 4.69 -2.34 11.22
CA LEU A 63 3.90 -3.53 10.90
C LEU A 63 3.50 -3.58 9.42
N GLU A 64 3.05 -2.45 8.87
CA GLU A 64 2.65 -2.33 7.47
C GLU A 64 3.81 -2.65 6.52
N GLN A 65 5.04 -2.22 6.83
CA GLN A 65 6.23 -2.55 6.04
C GLN A 65 6.67 -4.02 6.13
N LEU A 66 6.29 -4.73 7.20
CA LEU A 66 6.59 -6.15 7.36
C LEU A 66 5.50 -7.05 6.74
N ALA A 67 4.28 -6.52 6.58
CA ALA A 67 3.11 -7.26 6.11
C ALA A 67 2.85 -7.14 4.60
N LEU A 68 3.35 -6.09 3.94
CA LEU A 68 3.28 -5.82 2.48
C LEU A 68 4.58 -6.19 1.78
#